data_AF-T2MC72-F1
#
_entry.id   AF-T2MC72-F1
#
_cell.length_a   1.000
_cell.length_b   1.000
_cell.length_c   1.000
_cell.angle_alpha   90.00
_cell.angle_beta   90.00
_cell.angle_gamma   90.00
#
_symmetry.space_group_name_H-M   'P 1'
#
loop_
_entity.id
_entity.type
_entity.pdbx_description
1 polymer ?
#
loop_
_entity_poly.entity_id
_entity_poly.type
_entity_poly.pdbx_seq_one_letter_code
_entity_poly.pdbx_strand_id
1 'polypeptide(L)'
;MGVKYLWDIINSSKEKTNPDSLRGKVITVDLSIWIVEAIKLKQSVANSHIRNMFFRICYLRKFGVKLIIVIEGKAPDLKQNTMRYRNFCQYGVKLGTASTVGRNRFQALILECCELLDLLGIPYIRATGEAEQMCAFLNSKKISDGCLTNDGDFFLYGGKCIYRDFSADPKNPCVSTYTQEKIKDKIGITRHDMIGIALLCGCDYIKGVSGIGKSLVSKFISEKSFKENLLVRFHRWFEDDFLKESSLKKSEVLIASLPNVPANGNPASSKLNTLLEFSGIRTLKRLFGVLQTNNSPGQ
;
A
#
# COMPACT_ATOMS: atom_id res chain seq x y z
N MET A 1 -3.75 -0.08 7.30
CA MET A 1 -2.62 -0.79 6.67
C MET A 1 -2.63 -0.44 5.21
N GLY A 2 -1.45 -0.22 4.68
CA GLY A 2 -1.24 0.30 3.34
C GLY A 2 -1.41 1.82 3.21
N VAL A 3 -1.77 2.24 2.01
CA VAL A 3 -1.88 3.64 1.60
C VAL A 3 -2.90 4.45 2.42
N LYS A 4 -2.46 5.57 3.00
CA LYS A 4 -3.34 6.48 3.75
C LYS A 4 -4.39 7.11 2.83
N TYR A 5 -5.63 7.18 3.31
CA TYR A 5 -6.81 7.77 2.62
C TYR A 5 -7.23 7.09 1.31
N LEU A 6 -6.55 6.04 0.84
CA LEU A 6 -6.90 5.39 -0.42
C LEU A 6 -8.35 4.91 -0.42
N TRP A 7 -8.77 4.22 0.64
CA TRP A 7 -10.13 3.70 0.77
C TRP A 7 -11.20 4.77 0.79
N ASP A 8 -10.90 5.92 1.38
CA ASP A 8 -11.79 7.07 1.38
C ASP A 8 -12.00 7.62 -0.03
N ILE A 9 -10.91 7.73 -0.80
CA ILE A 9 -10.90 8.23 -2.17
C ILE A 9 -11.68 7.28 -3.07
N ILE A 10 -11.45 5.97 -2.93
CA ILE A 10 -12.06 4.97 -3.82
C ILE A 10 -13.43 4.47 -3.37
N ASN A 11 -13.98 5.02 -2.28
CA ASN A 11 -15.21 4.51 -1.68
C ASN A 11 -16.42 4.55 -2.63
N SER A 12 -16.51 5.54 -3.53
CA SER A 12 -17.59 5.64 -4.53
C SER A 12 -17.59 4.50 -5.55
N SER A 13 -16.45 3.81 -5.71
CA SER A 13 -16.33 2.62 -6.57
C SER A 13 -16.68 1.29 -5.87
N LYS A 14 -16.93 1.33 -4.55
CA LYS A 14 -17.28 0.17 -3.75
C LYS A 14 -18.59 -0.45 -4.23
N GLU A 15 -18.59 -1.76 -4.37
CA GLU A 15 -19.81 -2.52 -4.60
C GLU A 15 -20.03 -3.54 -3.49
N LYS A 16 -21.04 -3.30 -2.66
CA LYS A 16 -21.44 -4.26 -1.64
C LYS A 16 -22.33 -5.30 -2.29
N THR A 17 -21.86 -6.54 -2.30
CA THR A 17 -22.60 -7.68 -2.87
C THR A 17 -22.71 -8.81 -1.85
N ASN A 18 -23.61 -9.75 -2.14
CA ASN A 18 -23.68 -11.00 -1.40
C ASN A 18 -22.46 -11.87 -1.76
N PRO A 19 -21.88 -12.64 -0.81
CA PRO A 19 -20.81 -13.60 -1.09
C PRO A 19 -21.11 -14.60 -2.22
N ASP A 20 -22.37 -14.83 -2.58
CA ASP A 20 -22.75 -15.65 -3.75
C ASP A 20 -22.15 -15.11 -5.07
N SER A 21 -21.84 -13.81 -5.15
CA SER A 21 -21.13 -13.21 -6.30
C SER A 21 -19.71 -13.75 -6.50
N LEU A 22 -19.18 -14.48 -5.52
CA LEU A 22 -17.88 -15.15 -5.56
C LEU A 22 -17.97 -16.57 -6.12
N ARG A 23 -19.17 -17.08 -6.42
CA ARG A 23 -19.39 -18.47 -6.83
C ARG A 23 -18.49 -18.86 -8.01
N GLY A 24 -17.79 -19.98 -7.87
CA GLY A 24 -16.91 -20.54 -8.89
C GLY A 24 -15.57 -19.81 -9.11
N LYS A 25 -15.33 -18.68 -8.44
CA LYS A 25 -14.11 -17.90 -8.59
C LYS A 25 -12.91 -18.51 -7.85
N VAL A 26 -11.72 -18.23 -8.36
CA VAL A 26 -10.44 -18.49 -7.71
C VAL A 26 -10.02 -17.24 -6.94
N ILE A 27 -9.91 -17.33 -5.62
CA ILE A 27 -9.60 -16.20 -4.75
C ILE A 27 -8.31 -16.46 -3.99
N THR A 28 -7.39 -15.49 -4.04
CA THR A 28 -6.19 -15.51 -3.21
C THR A 28 -6.45 -14.88 -1.85
N VAL A 29 -5.79 -15.39 -0.81
CA VAL A 29 -5.95 -14.88 0.56
C VAL A 29 -4.58 -14.74 1.20
N ASP A 30 -4.31 -13.61 1.84
CA ASP A 30 -3.14 -13.46 2.70
C ASP A 30 -3.40 -14.11 4.06
N LEU A 31 -2.63 -15.17 4.37
CA LEU A 31 -2.76 -15.91 5.62
C LEU A 31 -2.46 -15.05 6.85
N SER A 32 -1.45 -14.17 6.75
CA SER A 32 -0.99 -13.36 7.87
C SER A 32 -2.09 -12.43 8.37
N ILE A 33 -2.90 -11.88 7.44
CA ILE A 33 -4.02 -11.01 7.76
C ILE A 33 -5.08 -11.77 8.57
N TRP A 34 -5.43 -12.98 8.17
CA TRP A 34 -6.42 -13.81 8.87
C TRP A 34 -5.97 -14.19 10.28
N ILE A 35 -4.71 -14.58 10.45
CA ILE A 35 -4.14 -14.90 11.77
C ILE A 35 -4.16 -13.66 12.67
N VAL A 36 -3.67 -12.52 12.18
CA VAL A 36 -3.61 -11.26 12.95
C VAL A 36 -5.01 -10.76 13.32
N GLU A 37 -5.99 -10.88 12.42
CA GLU A 37 -7.38 -10.53 12.70
C GLU A 37 -7.96 -11.40 13.82
N ALA A 38 -7.75 -12.72 13.79
CA ALA A 38 -8.23 -13.64 14.81
C ALA A 38 -7.61 -13.38 16.20
N ILE A 39 -6.34 -12.99 16.26
CA ILE A 39 -5.66 -12.61 17.50
C ILE A 39 -6.23 -11.30 18.07
N LYS A 40 -6.47 -10.31 17.20
CA LYS A 40 -6.98 -8.99 17.62
C LYS A 40 -8.37 -9.02 18.23
N LEU A 41 -9.21 -9.95 17.78
CA LEU A 41 -10.58 -10.08 18.27
C LEU A 41 -10.65 -10.56 19.73
N LYS A 42 -9.52 -10.87 20.40
CA LYS A 42 -9.40 -11.29 21.82
C LYS A 42 -10.52 -12.24 22.26
N GLN A 43 -10.90 -13.17 21.38
CA GLN A 43 -11.96 -14.11 21.69
C GLN A 43 -11.46 -15.06 22.78
N SER A 44 -12.31 -15.35 23.77
CA SER A 44 -12.00 -16.23 24.91
C SER A 44 -11.76 -17.71 24.53
N VAL A 45 -11.73 -18.02 23.23
CA VAL A 45 -11.62 -19.37 22.70
C VAL A 45 -10.17 -19.62 22.33
N ALA A 46 -9.58 -20.69 22.86
CA ALA A 46 -8.26 -21.15 22.45
C ALA A 46 -8.22 -21.42 20.94
N ASN A 47 -7.09 -21.15 20.29
CA ASN A 47 -6.86 -21.40 18.86
C ASN A 47 -7.89 -20.71 17.93
N SER A 48 -8.21 -19.45 18.23
CA SER A 48 -9.16 -18.65 17.45
C SER A 48 -8.76 -18.52 15.96
N HIS A 49 -7.47 -18.54 15.64
CA HIS A 49 -6.95 -18.50 14.27
C HIS A 49 -7.36 -19.73 13.45
N ILE A 50 -7.17 -20.94 13.99
CA ILE A 50 -7.57 -22.20 13.33
C ILE A 50 -9.08 -22.26 13.17
N ARG A 51 -9.81 -21.98 14.25
CA ARG A 51 -11.28 -22.00 14.23
C ARG A 51 -11.84 -21.04 13.17
N ASN A 52 -11.39 -19.79 13.18
CA ASN A 52 -11.88 -18.78 12.25
C ASN A 52 -11.49 -19.11 10.81
N MET A 53 -10.26 -19.58 10.58
CA MET A 53 -9.80 -19.99 9.25
C MET A 53 -10.63 -21.16 8.73
N PHE A 54 -10.84 -22.22 9.53
CA PHE A 54 -11.66 -23.37 9.16
C PHE A 54 -13.05 -22.96 8.71
N PHE A 55 -13.78 -22.20 9.54
CA PHE A 55 -15.14 -21.79 9.20
C PHE A 55 -15.21 -20.84 8.00
N ARG A 56 -14.22 -19.95 7.81
CA ARG A 56 -14.12 -19.10 6.61
C ARG A 56 -13.92 -19.93 5.35
N ILE A 57 -13.01 -20.90 5.39
CA ILE A 57 -12.77 -21.82 4.27
C ILE A 57 -14.04 -22.60 3.95
N CYS A 58 -14.68 -23.24 4.94
CA CYS A 58 -15.92 -23.98 4.73
C CYS A 58 -17.02 -23.12 4.12
N TYR A 59 -17.18 -21.88 4.61
CA TYR A 59 -18.17 -20.95 4.09
C TYR A 59 -17.89 -20.59 2.62
N LEU A 60 -16.66 -20.22 2.27
CA LEU A 60 -16.29 -19.90 0.89
C LEU A 60 -16.40 -21.11 -0.04
N ARG A 61 -15.97 -22.30 0.42
CA ARG A 61 -16.06 -23.56 -0.32
C ARG A 61 -17.51 -23.97 -0.59
N LYS A 62 -18.46 -23.65 0.32
CA LYS A 62 -19.90 -23.87 0.09
C LYS A 62 -20.42 -23.13 -1.15
N PHE A 63 -19.84 -21.98 -1.48
CA PHE A 63 -20.17 -21.24 -2.71
C PHE A 63 -19.35 -21.72 -3.92
N GLY A 64 -18.56 -22.78 -3.81
CA GLY A 64 -17.71 -23.26 -4.90
C GLY A 64 -16.49 -22.37 -5.17
N VAL A 65 -16.13 -21.48 -4.24
CA VAL A 65 -14.91 -20.67 -4.34
C VAL A 65 -13.70 -21.59 -4.23
N LYS A 66 -12.75 -21.45 -5.15
CA LYS A 66 -11.43 -22.09 -5.06
C LYS A 66 -10.48 -21.13 -4.36
N LEU A 67 -9.78 -21.58 -3.33
CA LEU A 67 -8.89 -20.73 -2.55
C LEU A 67 -7.44 -21.05 -2.86
N ILE A 68 -6.61 -20.02 -2.93
CA ILE A 68 -5.15 -20.13 -2.92
C ILE A 68 -4.65 -19.28 -1.76
N ILE A 69 -4.11 -19.93 -0.72
CA ILE A 69 -3.59 -19.20 0.44
C ILE A 69 -2.15 -18.77 0.19
N VAL A 70 -1.82 -17.54 0.52
CA VAL A 70 -0.48 -16.98 0.34
C VAL A 70 0.13 -16.72 1.71
N ILE A 71 1.30 -17.32 1.93
CA ILE A 71 2.11 -17.19 3.13
C ILE A 71 3.16 -16.10 2.90
N GLU A 72 3.32 -15.21 3.86
CA GLU A 72 4.31 -14.13 3.81
C GLU A 72 5.75 -14.67 3.77
N GLY A 73 6.58 -14.02 2.97
CA GLY A 73 8.01 -14.26 2.83
C GLY A 73 8.85 -13.34 3.71
N LYS A 74 10.04 -12.99 3.23
CA LYS A 74 10.92 -12.05 3.93
C LYS A 74 10.56 -10.62 3.51
N ALA A 75 10.16 -9.80 4.47
CA ALA A 75 9.85 -8.40 4.21
C ALA A 75 11.08 -7.62 3.70
N PRO A 76 10.89 -6.67 2.75
CA PRO A 76 11.96 -5.80 2.27
C PRO A 76 12.48 -4.87 3.38
N ASP A 77 13.77 -4.51 3.31
CA ASP A 77 14.45 -3.73 4.35
C ASP A 77 13.76 -2.39 4.66
N LEU A 78 13.20 -1.75 3.62
CA LEU A 78 12.46 -0.48 3.72
C LEU A 78 11.23 -0.55 4.63
N LYS A 79 10.58 -1.73 4.74
CA LYS A 79 9.37 -1.93 5.56
C LYS A 79 9.69 -2.39 6.99
N GLN A 80 10.95 -2.75 7.28
CA GLN A 80 11.35 -3.23 8.60
C GLN A 80 11.10 -2.21 9.72
N ASN A 81 11.33 -0.92 9.46
CA ASN A 81 11.12 0.14 10.46
C ASN A 81 9.63 0.30 10.82
N THR A 82 8.75 0.25 9.82
CA THR A 82 7.29 0.31 10.01
C THR A 82 6.75 -0.98 10.65
N MET A 83 7.28 -2.15 10.29
CA MET A 83 6.95 -3.42 10.96
C MET A 83 7.38 -3.44 12.42
N ARG A 84 8.57 -2.90 12.77
CA ARG A 84 9.05 -2.79 14.15
C ARG A 84 8.12 -1.91 15.00
N TYR A 85 7.69 -0.77 14.46
CA TYR A 85 6.72 0.10 15.12
C TYR A 85 5.34 -0.57 15.30
N ARG A 86 4.87 -1.32 14.30
CA ARG A 86 3.63 -2.11 14.41
C ARG A 86 3.72 -3.22 15.43
N ASN A 87 4.83 -3.96 15.48
CA ASN A 87 5.03 -5.04 16.44
C ASN A 87 5.06 -4.48 17.88
N PHE A 88 5.64 -3.30 18.08
CA PHE A 88 5.62 -2.57 19.35
C PHE A 88 4.18 -2.24 19.78
N CYS A 89 3.36 -1.67 18.88
CA CYS A 89 1.97 -1.31 19.20
C CYS A 89 1.01 -2.52 19.32
N GLN A 90 1.23 -3.61 18.58
CA GLN A 90 0.32 -4.76 18.54
C GLN A 90 0.61 -5.83 19.60
N TYR A 91 1.87 -6.00 19.99
CA TYR A 91 2.28 -7.05 20.93
C TYR A 91 2.84 -6.51 22.25
N GLY A 92 2.89 -5.19 22.45
CA GLY A 92 3.41 -4.56 23.67
C GLY A 92 4.92 -4.76 23.89
N VAL A 93 5.65 -5.13 22.84
CA VAL A 93 7.08 -5.45 22.92
C VAL A 93 7.89 -4.15 22.88
N LYS A 94 8.50 -3.77 24.02
CA LYS A 94 9.31 -2.54 24.14
C LYS A 94 10.48 -2.51 23.15
N LEU A 95 10.79 -1.30 22.66
CA LEU A 95 11.98 -0.97 21.87
C LEU A 95 13.22 -1.36 22.69
N GLY A 96 13.89 -2.45 22.30
CA GLY A 96 15.08 -2.95 23.00
C GLY A 96 15.07 -4.46 23.28
N THR A 97 13.90 -5.11 23.27
CA THR A 97 13.76 -6.56 23.46
C THR A 97 12.79 -7.17 22.45
N ALA A 98 13.05 -6.99 21.15
CA ALA A 98 12.38 -7.77 20.10
C ALA A 98 12.87 -9.23 20.15
N SER A 99 12.50 -9.94 21.21
CA SER A 99 12.94 -11.30 21.48
C SER A 99 12.49 -12.22 20.34
N THR A 100 13.42 -13.04 19.87
CA THR A 100 13.23 -14.15 18.94
C THR A 100 11.96 -14.99 19.22
N VAL A 101 11.51 -15.00 20.48
CA VAL A 101 10.30 -15.67 20.99
C VAL A 101 9.00 -15.24 20.29
N GLY A 102 8.79 -13.94 20.02
CA GLY A 102 7.55 -13.47 19.38
C GLY A 102 7.44 -13.89 17.90
N ARG A 103 8.56 -13.87 17.18
CA ARG A 103 8.65 -14.39 15.81
C ARG A 103 8.44 -15.89 15.76
N ASN A 104 9.02 -16.62 16.71
CA ASN A 104 8.84 -18.07 16.80
C ASN A 104 7.37 -18.45 17.04
N ARG A 105 6.65 -17.69 17.89
CA ARG A 105 5.21 -17.93 18.13
C ARG A 105 4.38 -17.69 16.88
N PHE A 106 4.59 -16.59 16.16
CA PHE A 106 3.84 -16.33 14.92
C PHE A 106 4.13 -17.39 13.85
N GLN A 107 5.39 -17.81 13.74
CA GLN A 107 5.77 -18.89 12.84
C GLN A 107 5.08 -20.21 13.20
N ALA A 108 4.93 -20.53 14.48
CA ALA A 108 4.19 -21.71 14.93
C ALA A 108 2.70 -21.63 14.51
N LEU A 109 2.05 -20.48 14.68
CA LEU A 109 0.66 -20.28 14.23
C LEU A 109 0.50 -20.46 12.71
N ILE A 110 1.48 -20.01 11.92
CA ILE A 110 1.49 -20.25 10.47
C ILE A 110 1.57 -21.75 10.18
N LEU A 111 2.42 -22.50 10.89
CA LEU A 111 2.58 -23.94 10.67
C LEU A 111 1.31 -24.71 11.03
N GLU A 112 0.66 -24.38 12.15
CA GLU A 112 -0.65 -24.96 12.52
C GLU A 112 -1.72 -24.67 11.45
N CYS A 113 -1.71 -23.45 10.88
CA CYS A 113 -2.58 -23.12 9.76
C CYS A 113 -2.25 -23.94 8.51
N CYS A 114 -0.97 -24.12 8.16
CA CYS A 114 -0.58 -24.96 7.02
C CYS A 114 -1.07 -26.40 7.17
N GLU A 115 -0.90 -26.99 8.36
CA GLU A 115 -1.38 -28.34 8.65
C GLU A 115 -2.90 -28.45 8.44
N LEU A 116 -3.68 -27.46 8.91
CA LEU A 116 -5.11 -27.42 8.62
C LEU A 116 -5.40 -27.32 7.12
N LEU A 117 -4.63 -26.53 6.37
CA LEU A 117 -4.81 -26.39 4.92
C LEU A 117 -4.51 -27.70 4.18
N ASP A 118 -3.47 -28.43 4.59
CA ASP A 118 -3.14 -29.76 4.06
C ASP A 118 -4.27 -30.75 4.29
N LEU A 119 -4.81 -30.81 5.52
CA LEU A 119 -5.95 -31.66 5.88
C LEU A 119 -7.22 -31.33 5.09
N LEU A 120 -7.42 -30.06 4.74
CA LEU A 120 -8.57 -29.60 3.95
C LEU A 120 -8.35 -29.69 2.43
N GLY A 121 -7.13 -30.04 1.98
CA GLY A 121 -6.76 -30.05 0.56
C GLY A 121 -6.81 -28.66 -0.09
N ILE A 122 -6.48 -27.61 0.67
CA ILE A 122 -6.45 -26.22 0.17
C ILE A 122 -5.02 -25.85 -0.21
N PRO A 123 -4.75 -25.47 -1.48
CA PRO A 123 -3.40 -25.13 -1.89
C PRO A 123 -2.93 -23.83 -1.24
N TYR A 124 -1.66 -23.81 -0.85
CA TYR A 124 -1.00 -22.61 -0.38
C TYR A 124 0.39 -22.44 -1.01
N ILE A 125 0.82 -21.19 -1.14
CA ILE A 125 2.13 -20.83 -1.69
C ILE A 125 2.86 -19.89 -0.73
N ARG A 126 4.19 -19.95 -0.75
CA ARG A 126 5.03 -19.03 0.02
C ARG A 126 5.54 -17.93 -0.91
N ALA A 127 5.28 -16.68 -0.54
CA ALA A 127 5.83 -15.53 -1.24
C ALA A 127 7.33 -15.39 -0.94
N THR A 128 8.08 -14.81 -1.88
CA THR A 128 9.49 -14.42 -1.64
C THR A 128 9.59 -13.17 -0.79
N GLY A 129 8.71 -12.19 -1.07
CA GLY A 129 8.53 -10.95 -0.31
C GLY A 129 7.18 -10.90 0.39
N GLU A 130 6.41 -9.85 0.14
CA GLU A 130 5.09 -9.68 0.76
C GLU A 130 4.05 -10.62 0.16
N ALA A 131 3.17 -11.17 1.02
CA ALA A 131 2.07 -12.01 0.57
C ALA A 131 1.12 -11.24 -0.37
N GLU A 132 0.80 -9.98 -0.07
CA GLU A 132 -0.02 -9.13 -0.95
C GLU A 132 0.55 -8.93 -2.35
N GLN A 133 1.87 -8.77 -2.46
CA GLN A 133 2.54 -8.65 -3.75
C GLN A 133 2.34 -9.92 -4.58
N MET A 134 2.46 -11.08 -3.96
CA MET A 134 2.22 -12.36 -4.61
C MET A 134 0.75 -12.54 -4.99
N CYS A 135 -0.19 -12.18 -4.11
CA CYS A 135 -1.63 -12.16 -4.44
C CYS A 135 -1.92 -11.28 -5.66
N ALA A 136 -1.35 -10.06 -5.68
CA ALA A 136 -1.51 -9.11 -6.78
C ALA A 136 -0.93 -9.67 -8.08
N PHE A 137 0.23 -10.33 -8.01
CA PHE A 137 0.84 -10.99 -9.13
C PHE A 137 -0.06 -12.09 -9.72
N LEU A 138 -0.57 -13.01 -8.88
CA LEU A 138 -1.49 -14.07 -9.32
C LEU A 138 -2.73 -13.51 -10.00
N ASN A 139 -3.31 -12.44 -9.45
CA ASN A 139 -4.48 -11.80 -10.04
C ASN A 139 -4.15 -11.10 -11.36
N SER A 140 -3.01 -10.41 -11.45
CA SER A 140 -2.55 -9.76 -12.69
C SER A 140 -2.32 -10.76 -13.83
N LYS A 141 -1.88 -11.98 -13.48
CA LYS A 141 -1.64 -13.11 -14.38
C LYS A 141 -2.89 -13.94 -14.68
N LYS A 142 -4.07 -13.55 -14.16
CA LYS A 142 -5.33 -14.26 -14.32
C LYS A 142 -5.31 -15.70 -13.78
N ILE A 143 -4.42 -15.99 -12.83
CA ILE A 143 -4.41 -17.26 -12.08
C ILE A 143 -5.50 -17.21 -10.98
N SER A 144 -5.75 -16.02 -10.43
CA SER A 144 -6.87 -15.74 -9.54
C SER A 144 -7.76 -14.63 -10.08
N ASP A 145 -9.05 -14.68 -9.73
CA ASP A 145 -10.07 -13.68 -10.10
C ASP A 145 -10.06 -12.46 -9.19
N GLY A 146 -9.48 -12.59 -7.99
CA GLY A 146 -9.29 -11.49 -7.06
C GLY A 146 -8.59 -11.93 -5.78
N CYS A 147 -8.39 -10.97 -4.89
CA CYS A 147 -7.79 -11.21 -3.58
C CYS A 147 -8.71 -10.77 -2.45
N LEU A 148 -8.86 -11.62 -1.43
CA LEU A 148 -9.50 -11.27 -0.18
C LEU A 148 -8.47 -10.59 0.73
N THR A 149 -8.42 -9.26 0.71
CA THR A 149 -7.49 -8.47 1.52
C THR A 149 -8.11 -7.14 1.92
N ASN A 150 -7.80 -6.67 3.13
CA ASN A 150 -8.22 -5.36 3.60
C ASN A 150 -7.20 -4.24 3.35
N ASP A 151 -6.05 -4.59 2.77
CA ASP A 151 -4.94 -3.70 2.49
C ASP A 151 -4.97 -3.24 1.02
N GLY A 152 -4.63 -1.96 0.82
CA GLY A 152 -4.71 -1.28 -0.45
C GLY A 152 -3.44 -1.39 -1.28
N ASP A 153 -2.33 -1.82 -0.68
CA ASP A 153 -1.05 -2.00 -1.36
C ASP A 153 -1.16 -3.01 -2.51
N PHE A 154 -2.08 -3.97 -2.42
CA PHE A 154 -2.48 -4.87 -3.51
C PHE A 154 -2.71 -4.16 -4.87
N PHE A 155 -3.42 -3.02 -4.89
CA PHE A 155 -3.63 -2.28 -6.14
C PHE A 155 -2.33 -1.66 -6.66
N LEU A 156 -1.48 -1.18 -5.77
CA LEU A 156 -0.17 -0.61 -6.12
C LEU A 156 0.76 -1.68 -6.69
N TYR A 157 0.66 -2.92 -6.21
CA TYR A 157 1.35 -4.08 -6.79
C TYR A 157 0.81 -4.53 -8.14
N GLY A 158 -0.33 -3.99 -8.59
CA GLY A 158 -0.91 -4.27 -9.91
C GLY A 158 -2.00 -5.33 -9.90
N GLY A 159 -2.51 -5.70 -8.72
CA GLY A 159 -3.73 -6.46 -8.59
C GLY A 159 -4.93 -5.64 -9.10
N LYS A 160 -5.93 -6.33 -9.63
CA LYS A 160 -7.07 -5.74 -10.36
C LYS A 160 -8.38 -5.81 -9.60
N CYS A 161 -8.56 -6.83 -8.76
CA CYS A 161 -9.82 -7.09 -8.04
C CYS A 161 -9.56 -7.41 -6.57
N ILE A 162 -10.16 -6.63 -5.68
CA ILE A 162 -10.11 -6.81 -4.23
C ILE A 162 -11.51 -7.12 -3.70
N TYR A 163 -11.56 -8.11 -2.81
CA TYR A 163 -12.70 -8.42 -1.95
C TYR A 163 -12.37 -8.03 -0.50
N ARG A 164 -13.19 -7.14 0.07
CA ARG A 164 -13.01 -6.51 1.39
C ARG A 164 -14.20 -6.69 2.30
N ASP A 165 -13.96 -6.42 3.58
CA ASP A 165 -15.00 -6.44 4.62
C ASP A 165 -15.82 -7.73 4.59
N PHE A 166 -15.17 -8.86 4.31
CA PHE A 166 -15.86 -10.14 4.16
C PHE A 166 -16.47 -10.56 5.49
N SER A 167 -17.78 -10.69 5.49
CA SER A 167 -18.55 -11.18 6.62
C SER A 167 -19.27 -12.46 6.24
N ALA A 168 -18.98 -13.53 7.00
CA ALA A 168 -19.70 -14.79 6.96
C ALA A 168 -20.84 -14.84 8.01
N ASP A 169 -21.26 -13.68 8.55
CA ASP A 169 -22.39 -13.60 9.48
C ASP A 169 -23.67 -14.13 8.80
N PRO A 170 -24.34 -15.15 9.36
CA PRO A 170 -25.60 -15.67 8.82
C PRO A 170 -26.69 -14.60 8.66
N LYS A 171 -26.70 -13.56 9.51
CA LYS A 171 -27.72 -12.51 9.48
C LYS A 171 -27.50 -11.53 8.34
N ASN A 172 -26.25 -11.19 8.02
CA ASN A 172 -25.90 -10.17 7.04
C ASN A 172 -24.61 -10.54 6.28
N PRO A 173 -24.64 -11.60 5.46
CA PRO A 173 -23.48 -12.00 4.69
C PRO A 173 -23.18 -10.94 3.62
N CYS A 174 -21.97 -10.40 3.61
CA CYS A 174 -21.60 -9.37 2.65
C CYS A 174 -20.11 -9.37 2.32
N VAL A 175 -19.81 -8.88 1.13
CA VAL A 175 -18.45 -8.62 0.66
C VAL A 175 -18.44 -7.32 -0.15
N SER A 176 -17.45 -6.48 0.14
CA SER A 176 -17.17 -5.24 -0.58
C SER A 176 -16.23 -5.52 -1.73
N THR A 177 -16.65 -5.32 -2.97
CA THR A 177 -15.81 -5.52 -4.15
C THR A 177 -15.28 -4.18 -4.66
N TYR A 178 -14.00 -4.16 -4.98
CA TYR A 178 -13.34 -3.05 -5.67
C TYR A 178 -12.60 -3.61 -6.89
N THR A 179 -12.84 -3.03 -8.06
CA THR A 179 -12.14 -3.40 -9.30
C THR A 179 -11.45 -2.19 -9.88
N GLN A 180 -10.27 -2.40 -10.45
CA GLN A 180 -9.49 -1.33 -11.09
C GLN A 180 -10.25 -0.67 -12.24
N GLU A 181 -11.08 -1.43 -12.95
CA GLU A 181 -11.98 -0.92 -14.00
C GLU A 181 -12.98 0.08 -13.41
N LYS A 182 -13.73 -0.29 -12.37
CA LYS A 182 -14.72 0.61 -11.75
C LYS A 182 -14.09 1.80 -11.06
N ILE A 183 -12.91 1.63 -10.48
CA ILE A 183 -12.12 2.74 -9.92
C ILE A 183 -11.78 3.73 -11.03
N LYS A 184 -11.29 3.24 -12.18
CA LYS A 184 -10.97 4.08 -13.34
C LYS A 184 -12.22 4.76 -13.90
N ASP A 185 -13.32 4.03 -14.04
CA ASP A 185 -14.54 4.55 -14.69
C ASP A 185 -15.26 5.59 -13.82
N LYS A 186 -15.40 5.34 -12.51
CA LYS A 186 -16.14 6.23 -11.60
C LYS A 186 -15.30 7.38 -11.07
N ILE A 187 -14.00 7.20 -10.91
CA ILE A 187 -13.13 8.15 -10.20
C ILE A 187 -12.08 8.75 -11.14
N GLY A 188 -11.74 8.05 -12.23
CA GLY A 188 -10.75 8.52 -13.20
C GLY A 188 -9.30 8.23 -12.78
N ILE A 189 -9.06 7.43 -11.74
CA ILE A 189 -7.71 7.14 -11.26
C ILE A 189 -7.18 5.81 -11.81
N THR A 190 -5.91 5.81 -12.18
CA THR A 190 -5.17 4.62 -12.62
C THR A 190 -4.27 4.08 -11.50
N ARG A 191 -3.63 2.93 -11.74
CA ARG A 191 -2.59 2.40 -10.83
C ARG A 191 -1.48 3.43 -10.57
N HIS A 192 -1.04 4.15 -11.61
CA HIS A 192 0.01 5.15 -11.45
C HIS A 192 -0.44 6.30 -10.55
N ASP A 193 -1.70 6.71 -10.66
CA ASP A 193 -2.28 7.72 -9.77
C ASP A 193 -2.35 7.21 -8.33
N MET A 194 -2.73 5.94 -8.12
CA MET A 194 -2.75 5.31 -6.79
C MET A 194 -1.35 5.26 -6.16
N ILE A 195 -0.30 4.98 -6.95
CA ILE A 195 1.09 5.05 -6.47
C ILE A 195 1.46 6.50 -6.14
N GLY A 196 1.12 7.47 -7.00
CA GLY A 196 1.36 8.89 -6.73
C GLY A 196 0.67 9.37 -5.44
N ILE A 197 -0.59 8.96 -5.22
CA ILE A 197 -1.34 9.22 -3.99
C ILE A 197 -0.61 8.62 -2.79
N ALA A 198 -0.06 7.42 -2.90
CA ALA A 198 0.71 6.81 -1.82
C ALA A 198 2.02 7.55 -1.52
N LEU A 199 2.68 8.09 -2.54
CA LEU A 199 3.83 8.98 -2.37
C LEU A 199 3.47 10.26 -1.61
N LEU A 200 2.31 10.85 -1.89
CA LEU A 200 1.84 12.08 -1.26
C LEU A 200 1.32 11.86 0.17
N CYS A 201 0.37 10.94 0.35
CA CYS A 201 -0.29 10.68 1.64
C CYS A 201 0.58 9.87 2.60
N GLY A 202 1.51 9.09 2.03
CA GLY A 202 2.26 8.08 2.74
C GLY A 202 1.58 6.71 2.71
N CYS A 203 2.42 5.69 2.82
CA CYS A 203 2.06 4.28 2.91
C CYS A 203 3.01 3.58 3.91
N ASP A 204 3.00 2.26 3.96
CA ASP A 204 3.84 1.52 4.89
C ASP A 204 5.35 1.71 4.64
N TYR A 205 5.73 2.15 3.43
CA TYR A 205 7.11 2.38 3.02
C TYR A 205 7.63 3.78 3.34
N ILE A 206 6.75 4.78 3.30
CA ILE A 206 7.12 6.20 3.34
C ILE A 206 6.06 6.99 4.09
N LYS A 207 6.49 7.98 4.87
CA LYS A 207 5.58 8.76 5.72
C LYS A 207 4.62 9.65 4.92
N GLY A 208 4.97 9.97 3.68
CA GLY A 208 4.28 10.95 2.85
C GLY A 208 4.79 12.38 3.10
N VAL A 209 4.15 13.32 2.43
CA VAL A 209 4.48 14.75 2.49
C VAL A 209 3.66 15.41 3.60
N SER A 210 4.32 16.17 4.48
CA SER A 210 3.64 16.86 5.57
C SER A 210 2.66 17.92 5.05
N GLY A 211 1.47 18.00 5.67
CA GLY A 211 0.42 18.96 5.29
C GLY A 211 -0.54 18.47 4.21
N ILE A 212 -0.31 17.29 3.62
CA ILE A 212 -1.24 16.68 2.66
C ILE A 212 -2.29 15.85 3.40
N GLY A 213 -3.53 16.34 3.42
CA GLY A 213 -4.69 15.63 3.95
C GLY A 213 -5.61 15.10 2.86
N LYS A 214 -6.60 14.28 3.28
CA LYS A 214 -7.64 13.69 2.42
C LYS A 214 -8.30 14.71 1.49
N SER A 215 -8.71 15.87 2.01
CA SER A 215 -9.42 16.90 1.26
C SER A 215 -8.61 17.44 0.08
N LEU A 216 -7.31 17.64 0.28
CA LEU A 216 -6.40 18.16 -0.72
C LEU A 216 -6.18 17.15 -1.85
N VAL A 217 -6.04 15.88 -1.48
CA VAL A 217 -5.88 14.78 -2.44
C VAL A 217 -7.16 14.58 -3.24
N SER A 218 -8.33 14.61 -2.59
CA SER A 218 -9.61 14.52 -3.28
C SER A 218 -9.84 15.69 -4.24
N LYS A 219 -9.50 16.92 -3.83
CA LYS A 219 -9.52 18.10 -4.73
C LYS A 219 -8.63 17.86 -5.94
N PHE A 220 -7.38 17.49 -5.70
CA PHE A 220 -6.37 17.26 -6.74
C PHE A 220 -6.79 16.18 -7.76
N ILE A 221 -7.45 15.12 -7.31
CA ILE A 221 -8.02 14.08 -8.18
C ILE A 221 -9.24 14.61 -8.94
N SER A 222 -10.14 15.32 -8.26
CA SER A 222 -11.39 15.82 -8.85
C SER A 222 -11.17 16.90 -9.91
N GLU A 223 -10.11 17.69 -9.76
CA GLU A 223 -9.85 18.85 -10.62
C GLU A 223 -9.47 18.43 -12.04
N LYS A 224 -9.22 17.12 -12.28
CA LYS A 224 -8.84 16.51 -13.58
C LYS A 224 -7.80 17.34 -14.35
N SER A 225 -7.05 18.20 -13.65
CA SER A 225 -6.29 19.29 -14.27
C SER A 225 -5.10 18.78 -15.05
N PHE A 226 -4.77 17.51 -14.86
CA PHE A 226 -3.65 16.84 -15.49
C PHE A 226 -4.20 15.85 -16.52
N LYS A 227 -3.84 16.07 -17.79
CA LYS A 227 -4.05 15.09 -18.88
C LYS A 227 -3.18 13.83 -18.69
N GLU A 228 -2.22 13.88 -17.78
CA GLU A 228 -1.22 12.85 -17.48
C GLU A 228 -1.40 12.31 -16.05
N ASN A 229 -0.93 11.09 -15.78
CA ASN A 229 -1.01 10.48 -14.45
C ASN A 229 -0.02 11.12 -13.46
N LEU A 230 -0.29 10.98 -12.16
CA LEU A 230 0.48 11.66 -11.11
C LEU A 230 1.95 11.30 -11.09
N LEU A 231 2.32 10.06 -11.36
CA LEU A 231 3.72 9.65 -11.37
C LEU A 231 4.50 10.31 -12.50
N VAL A 232 3.92 10.35 -13.71
CA VAL A 232 4.51 11.05 -14.86
C VAL A 232 4.67 12.53 -14.52
N ARG A 233 3.66 13.12 -13.88
CA ARG A 233 3.73 14.52 -13.44
C ARG A 233 4.87 14.75 -12.45
N PHE A 234 5.04 13.88 -11.46
CA PHE A 234 6.11 14.00 -10.48
C PHE A 234 7.49 13.88 -11.13
N HIS A 235 7.65 12.94 -12.07
CA HIS A 235 8.88 12.80 -12.84
C HIS A 235 9.21 14.07 -13.62
N ARG A 236 8.22 14.61 -14.35
CA ARG A 236 8.39 15.83 -15.13
C ARG A 236 8.75 17.04 -14.26
N TRP A 237 8.14 17.19 -13.09
CA TRP A 237 8.52 18.24 -12.15
C TRP A 237 9.96 18.11 -11.68
N PHE A 238 10.40 16.90 -11.41
CA PHE A 238 11.79 16.64 -11.04
C PHE A 238 12.74 17.06 -12.19
N GLU A 239 12.41 16.72 -13.44
CA GLU A 239 13.19 17.12 -14.61
C GLU A 239 13.19 18.63 -14.85
N ASP A 240 12.02 19.28 -14.78
CA ASP A 240 11.89 20.73 -14.99
C ASP A 240 12.67 21.53 -13.95
N ASP A 241 12.65 21.12 -12.68
CA ASP A 241 13.42 21.76 -11.61
C ASP A 241 14.92 21.48 -11.76
N PHE A 242 15.31 20.26 -12.14
CA PHE A 242 16.70 19.93 -12.43
C PHE A 242 17.27 20.74 -13.60
N LEU A 243 16.49 20.89 -14.68
CA LEU A 243 16.86 21.70 -15.85
C LEU A 243 16.97 23.19 -15.48
N LYS A 244 16.09 23.71 -14.63
CA LYS A 244 16.19 25.10 -14.13
C LYS A 244 17.41 25.32 -13.24
N GLU A 245 17.72 24.39 -12.33
CA GLU A 245 18.92 24.48 -11.49
C GLU A 245 20.22 24.37 -12.31
N SER A 246 20.25 23.51 -13.33
CA SER A 246 21.41 23.41 -14.23
C SER A 246 21.59 24.65 -15.12
N SER A 247 20.49 25.31 -15.50
CA SER A 247 20.51 26.56 -16.26
C SER A 247 20.96 27.75 -15.41
N LEU A 248 20.52 27.83 -14.14
CA LEU A 248 20.97 28.83 -13.17
C LEU A 248 22.46 28.72 -12.85
N LYS A 249 22.99 27.49 -12.75
CA LYS A 249 24.44 27.27 -12.62
C LYS A 249 25.23 27.69 -13.86
N LYS A 250 24.63 27.65 -15.05
CA LYS A 250 25.28 28.11 -16.29
C LYS A 250 25.40 29.63 -16.36
N SER A 251 24.44 30.36 -15.79
CA SER A 251 24.49 31.83 -15.67
C SER A 251 25.39 32.34 -14.54
N GLU A 252 25.66 31.55 -13.51
CA GLU A 252 26.59 31.93 -12.42
C GLU A 252 28.07 31.65 -12.74
N VAL A 253 28.39 30.91 -13.81
CA VAL A 253 29.78 30.56 -14.17
C VAL A 253 30.50 31.66 -15.00
N LEU A 254 29.85 32.81 -15.27
CA LEU A 254 30.46 33.90 -16.04
C LEU A 254 31.03 35.05 -15.21
N ILE A 255 31.00 35.01 -13.87
CA ILE A 255 31.65 36.03 -13.03
C ILE A 255 32.31 35.37 -11.81
N ALA A 256 33.54 34.90 -11.99
CA ALA A 256 34.58 34.89 -10.94
C ALA A 256 35.91 34.48 -11.57
N SER A 257 36.71 35.47 -11.95
CA SER A 257 38.15 35.31 -12.10
C SER A 257 38.74 34.74 -10.80
N LEU A 258 39.43 33.61 -10.93
CA LEU A 258 40.11 32.88 -9.86
C LEU A 258 41.24 33.72 -9.21
N PRO A 259 41.46 33.53 -7.90
CA PRO A 259 42.81 33.30 -7.42
C PRO A 259 42.96 31.90 -6.78
N ASN A 260 44.08 31.28 -7.11
CA ASN A 260 44.57 29.97 -6.65
C ASN A 260 44.62 29.80 -5.13
N VAL A 261 44.11 28.67 -4.59
CA VAL A 261 44.60 27.97 -3.37
C VAL A 261 44.20 26.48 -3.44
N PRO A 262 45.02 25.51 -2.95
CA PRO A 262 45.08 24.15 -3.48
C PRO A 262 44.21 23.10 -2.76
N ALA A 263 44.15 21.95 -3.42
CA ALA A 263 43.38 20.75 -3.10
C ALA A 263 43.65 20.16 -1.70
N ASN A 264 42.57 19.84 -0.97
CA ASN A 264 42.43 18.54 -0.29
C ASN A 264 41.02 18.33 0.31
N GLY A 265 40.53 17.09 0.19
CA GLY A 265 39.49 16.54 1.07
C GLY A 265 38.06 16.56 0.51
N ASN A 266 37.60 15.38 0.06
CA ASN A 266 36.27 15.09 -0.47
C ASN A 266 35.17 15.13 0.61
N PRO A 267 34.03 15.85 0.40
CA PRO A 267 32.75 15.39 0.91
C PRO A 267 31.64 15.60 -0.15
N ALA A 268 31.67 14.85 -1.25
CA ALA A 268 30.69 14.97 -2.34
C ALA A 268 29.46 14.05 -2.18
N SER A 269 29.49 13.02 -1.33
CA SER A 269 28.41 12.03 -1.26
C SER A 269 27.29 12.38 -0.26
N SER A 270 27.56 13.14 0.80
CA SER A 270 26.53 13.52 1.79
C SER A 270 25.70 14.73 1.37
N LYS A 271 26.25 15.65 0.57
CA LYS A 271 25.53 16.84 0.07
C LYS A 271 24.49 16.51 -1.00
N LEU A 272 24.71 15.48 -1.83
CA LEU A 272 23.78 15.10 -2.90
C LEU A 272 22.46 14.53 -2.37
N ASN A 273 22.49 13.71 -1.32
CA ASN A 273 21.27 13.18 -0.71
C ASN A 273 20.44 14.26 -0.01
N THR A 274 21.10 15.24 0.64
CA THR A 274 20.41 16.38 1.24
C THR A 274 19.80 17.31 0.18
N LEU A 275 20.47 17.51 -0.96
CA LEU A 275 19.94 18.32 -2.07
C LEU A 275 18.71 17.67 -2.75
N LEU A 276 18.70 16.33 -2.87
CA LEU A 276 17.56 15.59 -3.41
C LEU A 276 16.32 15.68 -2.50
N GLU A 277 16.49 15.61 -1.18
CA GLU A 277 15.39 15.82 -0.23
C GLU A 277 14.89 17.28 -0.22
N PHE A 278 15.79 18.26 -0.32
CA PHE A 278 15.42 19.67 -0.30
C PHE A 278 14.73 20.15 -1.59
N SER A 279 15.10 19.62 -2.77
CA SER A 279 14.47 19.99 -4.05
C SER A 279 13.03 19.48 -4.13
N GLY A 280 12.80 18.18 -3.88
CA GLY A 280 11.46 17.58 -3.93
C GLY A 280 10.45 18.23 -2.98
N ILE A 281 10.89 18.64 -1.78
CA ILE A 281 10.02 19.34 -0.81
C ILE A 281 9.67 20.76 -1.28
N ARG A 282 10.57 21.48 -1.98
CA ARG A 282 10.28 22.83 -2.52
C ARG A 282 9.31 22.78 -3.68
N THR A 283 9.45 21.81 -4.57
CA THR A 283 8.55 21.59 -5.71
C THR A 283 7.12 21.35 -5.26
N LEU A 284 6.94 20.50 -4.25
CA LEU A 284 5.63 20.21 -3.66
C LEU A 284 5.05 21.44 -2.92
N LYS A 285 5.87 22.20 -2.18
CA LYS A 285 5.42 23.45 -1.52
C LYS A 285 4.98 24.52 -2.51
N ARG A 286 5.67 24.69 -3.65
CA ARG A 286 5.25 25.61 -4.73
C ARG A 286 3.90 25.21 -5.32
N LEU A 287 3.64 23.91 -5.43
CA LEU A 287 2.36 23.41 -5.92
C LEU A 287 1.18 23.81 -5.03
N PHE A 288 1.36 23.76 -3.70
CA PHE A 288 0.34 24.16 -2.74
C PHE A 288 0.11 25.67 -2.70
N GLY A 289 1.14 26.48 -2.96
CA GLY A 289 0.98 27.92 -3.15
C GLY A 289 0.09 28.26 -4.35
N VAL A 290 0.20 27.51 -5.45
CA VAL A 290 -0.65 27.71 -6.64
C VAL A 290 -2.10 27.30 -6.36
N LEU A 291 -2.33 26.17 -5.69
CA LEU A 291 -3.69 25.71 -5.36
C LEU A 291 -4.43 26.58 -4.33
N GLN A 292 -3.71 27.39 -3.53
CA GLN A 292 -4.33 28.32 -2.58
C GLN A 292 -4.74 29.66 -3.19
N THR A 293 -4.29 29.99 -4.41
CA THR A 293 -4.51 31.32 -5.01
C THR A 293 -5.80 31.49 -5.83
N ASN A 294 -6.64 30.46 -5.94
CA ASN A 294 -7.89 30.51 -6.71
C ASN A 294 -9.18 30.73 -5.90
N ASN A 295 -9.08 31.16 -4.63
CA ASN A 295 -10.25 31.58 -3.84
C ASN A 295 -10.17 33.07 -3.53
N SER A 296 -10.47 33.89 -4.53
CA SER A 296 -10.93 35.27 -4.34
C SER A 296 -12.32 35.39 -4.96
N PRO A 297 -13.39 35.62 -4.18
CA PRO A 297 -14.69 35.94 -4.76
C PRO A 297 -14.65 37.38 -5.26
N GLY A 298 -14.67 37.54 -6.58
CA GLY A 298 -14.79 38.83 -7.25
C GLY A 298 -16.15 38.95 -7.93
N GLN A 299 -16.96 39.84 -7.37
CA GLN A 299 -18.28 40.34 -7.78
C GLN A 299 -19.51 39.53 -7.35
#